data_AF-A0A920JES6-F1
#
_entry.id   AF-A0A920JES6-F1
#
_cell.length_a   1.000
_cell.length_b   1.000
_cell.length_c   1.000
_cell.angle_alpha   90.00
_cell.angle_beta   90.00
_cell.angle_gamma   90.00
#
_symmetry.space_group_name_H-M   'P 1'
#
loop_
_entity.id
_entity.type
_entity.pdbx_description
1 polymer ?
#
loop_
_entity_poly.entity_id
_entity_poly.type
_entity_poly.pdbx_seq_one_letter_code
_entity_poly.pdbx_strand_id
1 'polypeptide(L)' 'MKLHGVINASGDSLADFSIALDVESAVKRAKELIQVGCVGIDLGAAGSTQFASRVKGGRRVGTP' A
#
# COMPACT_ATOMS: atom_id res chain seq x y z
N MET A 1 22.02 3.44 -1.49
CA MET A 1 20.84 2.56 -1.34
C MET A 1 19.59 3.40 -1.59
N LYS A 2 18.60 2.94 -2.36
CA LYS A 2 17.32 3.63 -2.58
C LYS A 2 16.25 2.94 -1.73
N LEU A 3 15.60 3.67 -0.83
CA LEU A 3 14.53 3.15 0.02
C LEU A 3 13.18 3.34 -0.67
N HIS A 4 12.37 2.27 -0.73
CA HIS A 4 10.99 2.34 -1.20
C HIS A 4 10.06 2.05 -0.03
N GLY A 5 9.14 2.97 0.23
CA GLY A 5 8.12 2.81 1.26
C GLY A 5 6.92 2.03 0.72
N VAL A 6 6.23 1.32 1.60
CA VAL A 6 5.02 0.56 1.25
C VAL A 6 3.83 1.10 2.03
N ILE A 7 2.72 1.30 1.33
CA ILE A 7 1.41 1.63 1.88
C ILE A 7 0.45 0.52 1.44
N ASN A 8 -0.18 -0.15 2.41
CA ASN A 8 -1.15 -1.20 2.17
C ASN A 8 -2.57 -0.65 2.41
N ALA A 9 -3.29 -0.36 1.33
CA ALA A 9 -4.69 0.05 1.38
C ALA A 9 -5.64 -1.16 1.48
N SER A 10 -5.30 -2.11 2.35
CA SER A 10 -6.08 -3.33 2.57
C SER A 10 -5.89 -3.82 4.01
N GLY A 11 -6.97 -4.29 4.62
CA GLY A 11 -6.99 -4.75 6.02
C GLY A 11 -6.43 -6.15 6.21
N ASP A 12 -6.02 -6.81 5.14
CA ASP A 12 -5.50 -8.18 5.10
C ASP A 12 -3.98 -8.23 4.87
N SER A 13 -3.30 -7.09 4.97
CA SER A 13 -1.83 -7.04 4.94
C SER A 13 -1.25 -7.69 6.20
N LEU A 14 -0.13 -8.41 6.02
CA LEU A 14 0.63 -9.01 7.13
C LEU A 14 1.46 -7.98 7.92
N ALA A 15 1.58 -6.76 7.40
CA ALA A 15 2.38 -5.69 7.98
C ALA A 15 1.47 -4.57 8.51
N ASP A 16 0.93 -4.76 9.71
CA ASP A 16 -0.08 -3.90 10.33
C ASP A 16 0.31 -2.41 10.35
N PHE A 17 1.59 -2.11 10.57
CA PHE A 17 2.12 -0.74 10.60
C PHE A 17 2.05 0.00 9.26
N SER A 18 1.74 -0.70 8.16
CA SER A 18 1.62 -0.14 6.82
C SER A 18 0.18 -0.05 6.31
N ILE A 19 -0.80 -0.49 7.11
CA ILE A 19 -2.21 -0.48 6.74
C ILE A 19 -2.77 0.94 6.77
N ALA A 20 -3.43 1.35 5.68
CA ALA A 20 -4.09 2.64 5.53
C ALA A 20 -5.43 2.47 4.80
N LEU A 21 -6.54 2.40 5.55
CA LEU A 21 -7.86 2.04 5.01
C LEU A 21 -8.68 3.23 4.49
N ASP A 22 -8.15 4.44 4.64
CA ASP A 22 -8.77 5.68 4.15
C ASP A 22 -7.71 6.60 3.53
N VAL A 23 -8.19 7.63 2.84
CA VAL A 23 -7.31 8.58 2.14
C VAL A 23 -6.39 9.32 3.11
N GLU A 24 -6.90 9.71 4.28
CA GLU A 24 -6.15 10.51 5.25
C GLU A 24 -4.97 9.73 5.84
N SER A 25 -5.19 8.48 6.23
CA SER A 25 -4.16 7.57 6.73
C SER A 25 -3.13 7.24 5.65
N ALA A 26 -3.53 7.07 4.39
CA ALA A 26 -2.61 6.84 3.28
C ALA A 26 -1.69 8.06 3.05
N VAL A 27 -2.26 9.27 3.08
CA VAL A 27 -1.50 10.52 2.95
C VAL A 27 -0.56 10.71 4.14
N LYS A 28 -1.01 10.43 5.37
CA LYS A 28 -0.17 10.50 6.56
C LYS A 28 1.04 9.57 6.42
N ARG A 29 0.80 8.31 6.04
CA ARG A 29 1.87 7.31 5.86
C ARG A 29 2.85 7.70 4.76
N ALA A 30 2.36 8.23 3.64
CA ALA A 30 3.22 8.73 2.57
C ALA A 30 4.17 9.83 3.05
N LYS A 31 3.67 10.78 3.86
CA LYS A 31 4.49 11.84 4.44
C LYS A 31 5.58 11.29 5.37
N GLU A 32 5.26 10.33 6.23
CA GLU A 32 6.24 9.67 7.09
C GLU A 32 7.34 8.96 6.28
N LEU A 33 6.96 8.23 5.23
CA LEU A 33 7.90 7.52 4.35
C LEU A 33 8.87 8.48 3.64
N ILE A 34 8.37 9.62 3.17
CA ILE A 34 9.21 10.68 2.58
C ILE A 34 10.16 11.25 3.64
N GLN A 35 9.70 11.51 4.85
CA GLN A 35 10.52 12.05 5.94
C GLN A 35 11.66 11.12 6.36
N VAL A 36 11.47 9.80 6.29
CA VAL A 36 12.53 8.82 6.58
C VAL A 36 13.47 8.56 5.38
N GLY A 37 13.29 9.29 4.27
CA GLY A 37 14.18 9.25 3.11
C GLY A 37 13.81 8.22 2.04
N CYS A 38 12.55 7.75 2.01
CA CYS A 38 12.09 6.94 0.88
C CYS A 38 12.02 7.77 -0.40
N VAL A 39 12.56 7.22 -1.48
CA VAL A 39 12.63 7.87 -2.80
C VAL A 39 11.53 7.42 -3.75
N GLY A 40 10.70 6.48 -3.30
CA GLY A 40 9.48 6.06 -3.97
C GLY A 40 8.54 5.35 -3.00
N ILE A 41 7.29 5.26 -3.38
CA ILE A 41 6.21 4.69 -2.59
C ILE A 41 5.47 3.67 -3.46
N ASP A 42 5.32 2.45 -2.96
CA ASP A 42 4.43 1.44 -3.51
C ASP A 42 3.11 1.44 -2.73
N LEU A 43 2.01 1.65 -3.43
CA LEU A 43 0.66 1.72 -2.86
C LEU A 43 -0.17 0.55 -3.41
N GLY A 44 -0.43 -0.44 -2.55
CA GLY A 44 -1.16 -1.66 -2.91
C GLY A 44 -2.51 -1.74 -2.21
N ALA A 45 -3.58 -1.98 -2.97
CA ALA A 45 -4.96 -2.11 -2.44
C ALA A 45 -5.43 -3.56 -2.24
N ALA A 46 -4.55 -4.53 -2.45
CA ALA A 46 -4.82 -5.94 -2.19
C ALA A 46 -3.57 -6.58 -1.60
N GLY A 47 -3.70 -7.25 -0.45
CA GLY A 47 -2.65 -8.13 0.04
C GLY A 47 -2.25 -9.16 -1.02
N SER A 48 -0.96 -9.48 -1.09
CA SER A 48 -0.43 -10.52 -1.99
C SER A 48 -0.54 -11.93 -1.40
N THR A 49 -1.15 -12.07 -0.22
CA THR A 49 -1.34 -13.37 0.45
C THR A 49 -2.46 -14.17 -0.20
N GLN A 50 -2.41 -15.49 -0.05
CA GLN A 50 -3.47 -16.39 -0.53
C GLN A 50 -4.83 -16.15 0.16
N PHE A 51 -4.84 -15.42 1.28
CA PHE A 51 -6.04 -15.11 2.08
C PHE A 51 -6.58 -13.70 1.82
N ALA A 52 -5.94 -12.94 0.93
CA ALA A 52 -6.32 -11.56 0.69
C ALA A 52 -7.71 -11.46 0.05
N SER A 53 -8.57 -10.65 0.65
CA SER A 53 -9.92 -10.35 0.20
C SER A 53 -9.85 -9.45 -1.02
N ARG A 54 -10.07 -10.03 -2.21
CA ARG A 54 -10.08 -9.26 -3.46
C ARG A 54 -11.38 -8.50 -3.64
N VAL A 55 -11.29 -7.19 -3.87
CA VAL A 55 -12.45 -6.39 -4.30
C VAL A 55 -12.88 -6.86 -5.69
N LYS A 56 -14.08 -7.44 -5.80
CA LYS A 56 -14.71 -7.72 -7.11
C LYS A 56 -15.07 -6.39 -7.77
N GLY A 57 -14.33 -5.99 -8.80
CA GLY A 57 -14.66 -4.82 -9.64
C GLY A 57 -13.50 -3.91 -10.04
N GLY A 58 -12.30 -4.09 -9.46
CA GLY A 58 -11.11 -3.36 -9.90
C GLY A 58 -10.61 -3.89 -11.24
N ARG A 59 -10.75 -3.10 -12.32
CA ARG A 59 -10.03 -3.38 -13.57
C ARG A 59 -8.52 -3.35 -13.23
N ARG A 60 -7.79 -4.44 -13.49
CA ARG A 60 -6.32 -4.38 -13.52
C ARG A 60 -5.94 -3.43 -14.65
N VAL A 61 -5.55 -2.21 -14.30
CA VAL A 61 -4.92 -1.31 -15.26
C VAL A 61 -3.46 -1.77 -15.34
N GLY A 62 -3.15 -2.61 -16.33
CA GLY A 62 -1.77 -3.02 -16.62
C GLY A 62 -1.52 -4.52 -16.53
N THR A 63 -1.84 -5.21 -17.62
CA THR A 63 -1.00 -6.25 -18.26
C THR A 63 -1.63 -6.46 -19.65
N PRO A 64 -0.83 -6.65 -20.71
CA PRO A 64 -1.36 -6.72 -22.08
C PRO A 64 -2.45 -7.79 -22.25
#